data_AF-A0A9P4VP87-F1
#
_entry.id   AF-A0A9P4VP87-F1
#
_cell.length_a   1.000
_cell.length_b   1.000
_cell.length_c   1.000
_cell.angle_alpha   90.00
_cell.angle_beta   90.00
_cell.angle_gamma   90.00
#
_symmetry.space_group_name_H-M   'P 1'
#
loop_
_entity.id
_entity.type
_entity.pdbx_description
1 polymer ?
#
loop_
_entity_poly.entity_id
_entity_poly.type
_entity_poly.pdbx_seq_one_letter_code
_entity_poly.pdbx_strand_id
1 'polypeptide(L)'
;GPSSEPDTPEAFSENPIYASAANDALAPVGYTPAFVNAQASVNEIGFLGLRTVSAYDPALCAARCDSNPYCRAFLIYFERDPVTSSTCVEDGNPASMTNIVCTFYGYPVAIETATNDGQWRGNFRVVIAGSNGYNRHQSPPPATNFTTPVPLPGAINAPLYNGVDTYMGVKIYPDGPYDPSQCAAACQAQTAYNKRHATDGIYKPCNFFNSYILSKSNAPLGTYCSFYSRSWGEEYATNFGQWRDSVRYDVSDSYGYSLEVPDYGGQEGPLETE
;
A
#
# COMPACT_ATOMS: atom_id res chain seq x y z
N GLY A 1 -12.06 -12.00 -23.99
CA GLY A 1 -13.03 -10.96 -23.58
C GLY A 1 -13.95 -10.63 -24.75
N PRO A 2 -14.86 -9.66 -24.60
CA PRO A 2 -15.57 -9.06 -25.74
C PRO A 2 -14.56 -8.47 -26.73
N SER A 3 -14.85 -8.47 -28.03
CA SER A 3 -14.02 -7.78 -29.04
C SER A 3 -14.51 -6.35 -29.24
N SER A 4 -13.63 -5.49 -29.77
CA SER A 4 -13.96 -4.13 -30.19
C SER A 4 -14.01 -4.08 -31.71
N GLU A 5 -15.00 -3.36 -32.26
CA GLU A 5 -15.15 -3.16 -33.70
C GLU A 5 -15.29 -1.65 -34.00
N PRO A 6 -14.36 -1.04 -34.76
CA PRO A 6 -13.19 -1.66 -35.41
C PRO A 6 -12.10 -2.12 -34.40
N ASP A 7 -11.20 -3.03 -34.80
CA ASP A 7 -10.04 -3.43 -33.98
C ASP A 7 -8.96 -2.33 -33.95
N THR A 8 -9.26 -1.24 -33.25
CA THR A 8 -8.34 -0.14 -32.99
C THR A 8 -8.21 0.12 -31.49
N PRO A 9 -7.09 0.74 -31.04
CA PRO A 9 -6.94 1.16 -29.66
C PRO A 9 -8.05 2.12 -29.20
N GLU A 10 -8.46 3.03 -30.06
CA GLU A 10 -9.49 4.04 -29.75
C GLU A 10 -10.85 3.40 -29.55
N ALA A 11 -11.26 2.51 -30.47
CA ALA A 11 -12.51 1.76 -30.34
C ALA A 11 -12.49 0.81 -29.13
N PHE A 12 -11.32 0.34 -28.71
CA PHE A 12 -11.17 -0.44 -27.48
C PHE A 12 -11.38 0.41 -26.23
N SER A 13 -10.70 1.55 -26.12
CA SER A 13 -10.82 2.46 -24.97
C SER A 13 -12.26 3.01 -24.81
N GLU A 14 -12.96 3.24 -25.91
CA GLU A 14 -14.32 3.79 -25.93
C GLU A 14 -15.42 2.71 -25.90
N ASN A 15 -15.06 1.42 -25.78
CA ASN A 15 -16.04 0.35 -25.90
C ASN A 15 -17.08 0.39 -24.75
N PRO A 16 -18.37 0.59 -25.05
CA PRO A 16 -19.41 0.76 -24.02
C PRO A 16 -19.65 -0.52 -23.20
N ILE A 17 -19.30 -1.71 -23.73
CA ILE A 17 -19.42 -2.97 -22.99
C ILE A 17 -18.45 -2.98 -21.80
N TYR A 18 -17.23 -2.49 -21.98
CA TYR A 18 -16.23 -2.41 -20.90
C TYR A 18 -16.65 -1.40 -19.84
N ALA A 19 -17.17 -0.25 -20.28
CA ALA A 19 -17.69 0.76 -19.38
C ALA A 19 -18.89 0.25 -18.57
N SER A 20 -19.85 -0.45 -19.20
CA SER A 20 -20.98 -1.06 -18.47
C SER A 20 -20.48 -2.08 -17.46
N ALA A 21 -19.62 -3.02 -17.86
CA ALA A 21 -19.08 -4.03 -16.96
C ALA A 21 -18.35 -3.42 -15.76
N ALA A 22 -17.58 -2.34 -15.96
CA ALA A 22 -16.90 -1.64 -14.89
C ALA A 22 -17.88 -0.92 -13.94
N ASN A 23 -18.87 -0.19 -14.47
CA ASN A 23 -19.83 0.57 -13.66
C ASN A 23 -20.85 -0.33 -12.93
N ASP A 24 -21.21 -1.47 -13.52
CA ASP A 24 -22.18 -2.41 -12.97
C ASP A 24 -21.55 -3.36 -11.93
N ALA A 25 -20.21 -3.45 -11.90
CA ALA A 25 -19.50 -4.33 -10.99
C ALA A 25 -19.64 -3.88 -9.53
N LEU A 26 -20.04 -4.82 -8.67
CA LEU A 26 -20.14 -4.58 -7.24
C LEU A 26 -18.79 -4.76 -6.55
N ALA A 27 -18.50 -3.89 -5.58
CA ALA A 27 -17.35 -4.06 -4.70
C ALA A 27 -17.47 -5.37 -3.89
N PRO A 28 -16.42 -6.20 -3.83
CA PRO A 28 -16.40 -7.38 -2.98
C PRO A 28 -16.54 -7.03 -1.50
N VAL A 29 -17.07 -7.95 -0.70
CA VAL A 29 -17.16 -7.79 0.77
C VAL A 29 -15.77 -7.58 1.35
N GLY A 30 -15.61 -6.58 2.22
CA GLY A 30 -14.32 -6.22 2.80
C GLY A 30 -13.44 -5.35 1.90
N TYR A 31 -13.98 -4.83 0.80
CA TYR A 31 -13.30 -3.89 -0.08
C TYR A 31 -14.13 -2.62 -0.30
N THR A 32 -13.43 -1.50 -0.52
CA THR A 32 -14.03 -0.25 -1.01
C THR A 32 -13.46 0.14 -2.37
N PRO A 33 -14.31 0.63 -3.29
CA PRO A 33 -13.82 1.14 -4.57
C PRO A 33 -12.93 2.36 -4.33
N ALA A 34 -11.73 2.34 -4.91
CA ALA A 34 -10.83 3.50 -5.01
C ALA A 34 -11.17 4.36 -6.22
N PHE A 35 -11.50 3.70 -7.34
CA PHE A 35 -11.97 4.32 -8.56
C PHE A 35 -12.70 3.28 -9.43
N VAL A 36 -13.53 3.77 -10.33
CA VAL A 36 -14.35 2.95 -11.22
C VAL A 36 -14.20 3.46 -12.66
N ASN A 37 -14.14 2.54 -13.61
CA ASN A 37 -14.13 2.79 -15.04
C ASN A 37 -13.01 3.75 -15.54
N ALA A 38 -11.80 3.60 -15.00
CA ALA A 38 -10.63 4.31 -15.50
C ALA A 38 -10.11 3.73 -16.83
N GLN A 39 -9.39 4.53 -17.60
CA GLN A 39 -8.76 4.16 -18.88
C GLN A 39 -7.27 3.80 -18.71
N ALA A 40 -6.86 3.49 -17.48
CA ALA A 40 -5.49 3.15 -17.13
C ALA A 40 -5.49 2.18 -15.94
N SER A 41 -4.41 1.42 -15.82
CA SER A 41 -4.07 0.67 -14.62
C SER A 41 -3.12 1.48 -13.74
N VAL A 42 -2.94 1.02 -12.51
CA VAL A 42 -2.04 1.64 -11.54
C VAL A 42 -0.58 1.39 -11.89
N ASN A 43 0.26 2.38 -11.61
CA ASN A 43 1.71 2.28 -11.63
C ASN A 43 2.26 2.87 -10.31
N GLU A 44 2.52 2.00 -9.35
CA GLU A 44 3.03 2.37 -8.03
C GLU A 44 3.90 1.24 -7.42
N ILE A 45 4.52 1.52 -6.28
CA ILE A 45 5.32 0.54 -5.53
C ILE A 45 4.46 -0.59 -4.95
N GLY A 46 5.11 -1.70 -4.58
CA GLY A 46 4.40 -2.81 -3.94
C GLY A 46 3.55 -3.63 -4.91
N PHE A 47 3.82 -3.60 -6.21
CA PHE A 47 3.22 -4.53 -7.17
C PHE A 47 3.50 -5.99 -6.75
N LEU A 48 2.45 -6.77 -6.53
CA LEU A 48 2.51 -8.17 -6.08
C LEU A 48 2.31 -9.18 -7.21
N GLY A 49 2.04 -8.69 -8.42
CA GLY A 49 1.84 -9.50 -9.61
C GLY A 49 0.49 -9.28 -10.29
N LEU A 50 0.28 -10.05 -11.36
CA LEU A 50 -0.93 -10.01 -12.17
C LEU A 50 -1.42 -11.41 -12.49
N ARG A 51 -2.67 -11.50 -12.95
CA ARG A 51 -3.21 -12.70 -13.61
C ARG A 51 -4.36 -12.34 -14.54
N THR A 52 -4.64 -13.20 -15.50
CA THR A 52 -5.86 -13.13 -16.30
C THR A 52 -7.00 -13.91 -15.63
N VAL A 53 -8.24 -13.46 -15.84
CA VAL A 53 -9.47 -14.12 -15.38
C VAL A 53 -10.46 -14.27 -16.54
N SER A 54 -11.42 -15.18 -16.39
CA SER A 54 -12.39 -15.50 -17.45
C SER A 54 -13.56 -14.53 -17.55
N ALA A 55 -13.83 -13.77 -16.49
CA ALA A 55 -14.95 -12.84 -16.40
C ALA A 55 -14.57 -11.56 -15.65
N TYR A 56 -15.28 -10.47 -15.94
CA TYR A 56 -15.15 -9.22 -15.22
C TYR A 56 -15.93 -9.33 -13.91
N ASP A 57 -15.33 -10.01 -12.93
CA ASP A 57 -15.90 -10.24 -11.61
C ASP A 57 -14.84 -9.89 -10.55
N PRO A 58 -15.01 -8.75 -9.84
CA PRO A 58 -14.10 -8.34 -8.77
C PRO A 58 -13.91 -9.41 -7.69
N ALA A 59 -14.90 -10.28 -7.44
CA ALA A 59 -14.81 -11.34 -6.43
C ALA A 59 -13.71 -12.36 -6.76
N LEU A 60 -13.45 -12.61 -8.05
CA LEU A 60 -12.33 -13.45 -8.46
C LEU A 60 -11.01 -12.85 -7.98
N CYS A 61 -10.76 -11.57 -8.29
CA CYS A 61 -9.54 -10.88 -7.90
C CYS A 61 -9.42 -10.77 -6.37
N ALA A 62 -10.51 -10.44 -5.67
CA ALA A 62 -10.56 -10.40 -4.20
C ALA A 62 -10.11 -11.72 -3.59
N ALA A 63 -10.63 -12.87 -4.03
CA ALA A 63 -10.24 -14.17 -3.49
C ALA A 63 -8.72 -14.44 -3.61
N ARG A 64 -8.06 -13.94 -4.66
CA ARG A 64 -6.60 -14.03 -4.80
C ARG A 64 -5.89 -13.07 -3.86
N CYS A 65 -6.35 -11.83 -3.77
CA CYS A 65 -5.81 -10.86 -2.84
C CYS A 65 -5.94 -11.35 -1.39
N ASP A 66 -7.09 -11.92 -1.03
CA ASP A 66 -7.37 -12.44 0.31
C ASP A 66 -6.41 -13.56 0.75
N SER A 67 -5.95 -14.38 -0.21
CA SER A 67 -4.98 -15.46 0.03
C SER A 67 -3.56 -14.97 0.34
N ASN A 68 -3.27 -13.68 0.15
CA ASN A 68 -1.98 -13.07 0.43
C ASN A 68 -2.13 -12.04 1.58
N PRO A 69 -1.50 -12.25 2.75
CA PRO A 69 -1.61 -11.32 3.88
C PRO A 69 -1.02 -9.93 3.59
N TYR A 70 -0.20 -9.80 2.55
CA TYR A 70 0.39 -8.54 2.13
C TYR A 70 -0.44 -7.80 1.07
N CYS A 71 -1.49 -8.41 0.52
CA CYS A 71 -2.31 -7.75 -0.49
C CYS A 71 -3.27 -6.74 0.17
N ARG A 72 -3.12 -5.47 -0.23
CA ARG A 72 -3.90 -4.33 0.25
C ARG A 72 -4.88 -3.81 -0.77
N ALA A 73 -4.63 -4.05 -2.05
CA ALA A 73 -5.51 -3.63 -3.12
C ALA A 73 -5.40 -4.54 -4.33
N PHE A 74 -6.41 -4.48 -5.18
CA PHE A 74 -6.35 -5.04 -6.52
C PHE A 74 -7.05 -4.14 -7.52
N LEU A 75 -6.71 -4.30 -8.79
CA LEU A 75 -7.49 -3.79 -9.91
C LEU A 75 -8.09 -4.94 -10.70
N ILE A 76 -9.15 -4.64 -11.44
CA ILE A 76 -9.65 -5.47 -12.54
C ILE A 76 -9.93 -4.57 -13.75
N TYR A 77 -9.43 -4.95 -14.92
CA TYR A 77 -9.56 -4.15 -16.14
C TYR A 77 -9.55 -5.01 -17.41
N PHE A 78 -9.99 -4.42 -18.52
CA PHE A 78 -9.82 -5.00 -19.84
C PHE A 78 -8.51 -4.48 -20.46
N GLU A 79 -7.72 -5.38 -21.05
CA GLU A 79 -6.47 -5.05 -21.73
C GLU A 79 -6.53 -5.53 -23.19
N ARG A 80 -6.19 -4.62 -24.10
CA ARG A 80 -6.01 -4.94 -25.53
C ARG A 80 -4.60 -5.49 -25.72
N ASP A 81 -4.50 -6.78 -26.02
CA ASP A 81 -3.22 -7.45 -26.29
C ASP A 81 -3.17 -7.99 -27.72
N PRO A 82 -1.98 -8.16 -28.31
CA PRO A 82 -1.86 -8.83 -29.59
C PRO A 82 -2.14 -10.33 -29.43
N VAL A 83 -2.91 -10.93 -30.34
CA VAL A 83 -3.10 -12.40 -30.36
C VAL A 83 -1.76 -13.14 -30.44
N THR A 84 -0.81 -12.55 -31.19
CA THR A 84 0.53 -13.07 -31.37
C THR A 84 1.55 -11.94 -31.22
N SER A 85 2.41 -12.04 -30.20
CA SER A 85 3.42 -11.02 -29.92
C SER A 85 4.58 -10.98 -30.93
N SER A 86 4.87 -12.09 -31.61
CA SER A 86 5.98 -12.17 -32.59
C SER A 86 5.76 -11.32 -33.84
N THR A 87 4.54 -10.83 -34.05
CA THR A 87 4.17 -9.95 -35.17
C THR A 87 4.07 -8.47 -34.78
N CYS A 88 4.39 -8.13 -33.53
CA CYS A 88 4.55 -6.75 -33.07
C CYS A 88 5.91 -6.19 -33.51
N VAL A 89 6.03 -5.90 -34.81
CA VAL A 89 7.22 -5.31 -35.44
C VAL A 89 6.93 -3.89 -35.91
N GLU A 90 7.96 -3.16 -36.38
CA GLU A 90 7.86 -1.74 -36.74
C GLU A 90 6.78 -1.44 -37.79
N ASP A 91 6.44 -2.39 -38.68
CA ASP A 91 5.33 -2.28 -39.64
C ASP A 91 4.13 -3.18 -39.32
N GLY A 92 4.16 -3.90 -38.19
CA GLY A 92 3.18 -4.92 -37.83
C GLY A 92 2.12 -4.42 -36.85
N ASN A 93 0.84 -4.58 -37.21
CA ASN A 93 -0.30 -4.38 -36.31
C ASN A 93 -1.18 -5.65 -36.33
N PRO A 94 -0.86 -6.67 -35.51
CA PRO A 94 -1.64 -7.90 -35.47
C PRO A 94 -3.05 -7.68 -34.95
N ALA A 95 -3.94 -8.64 -35.24
CA ALA A 95 -5.25 -8.71 -34.61
C ALA A 95 -5.12 -8.72 -33.07
N SER A 96 -6.02 -8.01 -32.41
CA SER A 96 -6.05 -7.97 -30.95
C SER A 96 -6.89 -9.08 -30.34
N MET A 97 -6.60 -9.36 -29.08
CA MET A 97 -7.44 -10.09 -28.16
C MET A 97 -7.66 -9.25 -26.91
N THR A 98 -8.81 -9.48 -26.26
CA THR A 98 -9.14 -8.83 -25.00
C THR A 98 -8.87 -9.75 -23.83
N ASN A 99 -7.94 -9.35 -22.97
CA ASN A 99 -7.70 -9.96 -21.67
C ASN A 99 -8.52 -9.25 -20.58
N ILE A 100 -8.93 -10.00 -19.56
CA ILE A 100 -9.45 -9.42 -18.31
C ILE A 100 -8.38 -9.67 -17.27
N VAL A 101 -7.78 -8.60 -16.76
CA VAL A 101 -6.56 -8.67 -15.96
C VAL A 101 -6.87 -8.23 -14.53
N CYS A 102 -6.46 -9.03 -13.55
CA CYS A 102 -6.32 -8.59 -12.17
C CYS A 102 -4.86 -8.20 -11.91
N THR A 103 -4.60 -7.05 -11.32
CA THR A 103 -3.31 -6.70 -10.72
C THR A 103 -3.44 -6.53 -9.21
N PHE A 104 -2.37 -6.82 -8.46
CA PHE A 104 -2.40 -6.84 -7.00
C PHE A 104 -1.32 -5.93 -6.42
N TYR A 105 -1.65 -5.22 -5.35
CA TYR A 105 -0.77 -4.22 -4.73
C TYR A 105 -0.68 -4.41 -3.22
N GLY A 106 0.52 -4.16 -2.70
CA GLY A 106 0.87 -4.19 -1.29
C GLY A 106 0.60 -2.88 -0.55
N TYR A 107 0.05 -1.89 -1.24
CA TYR A 107 -0.42 -0.61 -0.73
C TYR A 107 -1.85 -0.35 -1.26
N PRO A 108 -2.62 0.56 -0.62
CA PRO A 108 -3.86 1.06 -1.19
C PRO A 108 -3.60 1.80 -2.51
N VAL A 109 -4.49 1.60 -3.48
CA VAL A 109 -4.45 2.27 -4.79
C VAL A 109 -5.37 3.49 -4.81
N ALA A 110 -5.08 4.43 -5.72
CA ALA A 110 -5.91 5.60 -5.95
C ALA A 110 -5.94 6.00 -7.44
N ILE A 111 -6.92 6.81 -7.87
CA ILE A 111 -7.05 7.21 -9.29
C ILE A 111 -5.82 7.97 -9.78
N GLU A 112 -5.17 8.73 -8.90
CA GLU A 112 -3.95 9.50 -9.19
C GLU A 112 -2.77 8.60 -9.56
N THR A 113 -2.79 7.35 -9.11
CA THR A 113 -1.77 6.34 -9.42
C THR A 113 -2.10 5.53 -10.67
N ALA A 114 -3.34 5.63 -11.19
CA ALA A 114 -3.78 5.00 -12.44
C ALA A 114 -3.21 5.74 -13.67
N THR A 115 -1.90 5.58 -13.88
CA THR A 115 -1.13 6.29 -14.92
C THR A 115 -0.56 5.36 -15.99
N ASN A 116 -0.71 4.05 -15.86
CA ASN A 116 -0.34 3.09 -16.88
C ASN A 116 -1.50 2.93 -17.88
N ASP A 117 -1.49 3.73 -18.93
CA ASP A 117 -2.46 3.73 -20.03
C ASP A 117 -2.14 2.71 -21.14
N GLY A 118 -1.11 1.88 -20.91
CA GLY A 118 -0.65 0.85 -21.82
C GLY A 118 0.73 1.15 -22.41
N GLN A 119 1.04 0.53 -23.56
CA GLN A 119 2.36 0.64 -24.17
C GLN A 119 2.33 0.32 -25.66
N TRP A 120 3.30 0.84 -26.39
CA TRP A 120 3.54 0.48 -27.78
C TRP A 120 4.42 -0.76 -27.89
N ARG A 121 4.06 -1.68 -28.79
CA ARG A 121 4.84 -2.86 -29.21
C ARG A 121 4.93 -2.86 -30.74
N GLY A 122 5.96 -2.23 -31.29
CA GLY A 122 5.97 -1.86 -32.71
C GLY A 122 4.81 -0.90 -33.01
N ASN A 123 4.02 -1.17 -34.05
CA ASN A 123 2.81 -0.40 -34.36
C ASN A 123 1.54 -0.86 -33.61
N PHE A 124 1.63 -1.88 -32.75
CA PHE A 124 0.50 -2.29 -31.93
C PHE A 124 0.47 -1.50 -30.62
N ARG A 125 -0.66 -0.83 -30.32
CA ARG A 125 -0.88 -0.18 -29.03
C ARG A 125 -1.67 -1.10 -28.10
N VAL A 126 -1.04 -1.50 -27.00
CA VAL A 126 -1.74 -2.04 -25.83
C VAL A 126 -2.41 -0.87 -25.13
N VAL A 127 -3.70 -1.02 -24.83
CA VAL A 127 -4.50 -0.03 -24.11
C VAL A 127 -5.35 -0.72 -23.05
N ILE A 128 -5.75 0.04 -22.05
CA ILE A 128 -6.53 -0.42 -20.90
C ILE A 128 -7.87 0.32 -20.89
N ALA A 129 -8.93 -0.39 -20.53
CA ALA A 129 -10.28 0.18 -20.41
C ALA A 129 -11.07 -0.49 -19.28
N GLY A 130 -12.08 0.22 -18.77
CA GLY A 130 -12.97 -0.30 -17.74
C GLY A 130 -12.21 -0.73 -16.47
N SER A 131 -11.24 0.06 -16.04
CA SER A 131 -10.39 -0.27 -14.89
C SER A 131 -11.04 0.14 -13.58
N ASN A 132 -11.26 -0.84 -12.70
CA ASN A 132 -11.75 -0.62 -11.34
C ASN A 132 -10.63 -0.95 -10.35
N GLY A 133 -10.41 -0.08 -9.37
CA GLY A 133 -9.47 -0.30 -8.25
C GLY A 133 -10.22 -0.49 -6.94
N TYR A 134 -9.79 -1.44 -6.12
CA TYR A 134 -10.43 -1.77 -4.84
C TYR A 134 -9.40 -1.89 -3.72
N ASN A 135 -9.64 -1.18 -2.62
CA ASN A 135 -8.82 -1.21 -1.40
C ASN A 135 -9.44 -2.11 -0.34
N ARG A 136 -8.62 -2.99 0.25
CA ARG A 136 -9.03 -3.99 1.23
C ARG A 136 -9.13 -3.39 2.64
N HIS A 137 -10.17 -3.73 3.37
CA HIS A 137 -10.31 -3.43 4.79
C HIS A 137 -9.65 -4.52 5.61
N GLN A 138 -8.36 -4.37 5.89
CA GLN A 138 -7.63 -5.36 6.70
C GLN A 138 -6.62 -4.68 7.61
N SER A 139 -6.68 -4.99 8.90
CA SER A 139 -5.59 -4.63 9.82
C SER A 139 -4.34 -5.47 9.50
N PRO A 140 -3.13 -4.89 9.57
CA PRO A 140 -1.90 -5.65 9.46
C PRO A 140 -1.83 -6.80 10.48
N PRO A 141 -1.00 -7.82 10.23
CA PRO A 141 -0.78 -8.88 11.21
C PRO A 141 -0.08 -8.35 12.47
N PRO A 142 -0.21 -9.03 13.62
CA PRO A 142 0.61 -8.76 14.80
C PRO A 142 2.10 -8.89 14.49
N ALA A 143 2.94 -8.17 15.24
CA ALA A 143 4.38 -8.26 15.12
C ALA A 143 4.99 -8.95 16.34
N THR A 144 6.05 -9.72 16.14
CA THR A 144 6.68 -10.55 17.19
C THR A 144 7.10 -9.72 18.41
N ASN A 145 6.67 -10.13 19.62
CA ASN A 145 6.85 -9.46 20.92
C ASN A 145 6.14 -8.12 21.09
N PHE A 146 5.25 -7.76 20.16
CA PHE A 146 4.42 -6.56 20.26
C PHE A 146 2.95 -6.95 20.34
N THR A 147 2.16 -6.06 20.93
CA THR A 147 0.70 -6.17 20.98
C THR A 147 0.12 -6.26 19.58
N THR A 148 -1.12 -6.75 19.49
CA THR A 148 -1.93 -6.61 18.27
C THR A 148 -2.00 -5.15 17.83
N PRO A 149 -2.01 -4.87 16.51
CA PRO A 149 -2.05 -3.51 16.01
C PRO A 149 -3.29 -2.78 16.51
N VAL A 150 -3.08 -1.58 17.03
CA VAL A 150 -4.16 -0.65 17.36
C VAL A 150 -4.30 0.32 16.18
N PRO A 151 -5.46 0.37 15.49
CA PRO A 151 -5.67 1.35 14.43
C PRO A 151 -5.62 2.77 14.99
N LEU A 152 -4.97 3.68 14.26
CA LEU A 152 -4.79 5.07 14.64
C LEU A 152 -5.32 5.99 13.53
N PRO A 153 -5.93 7.14 13.86
CA PRO A 153 -6.44 8.07 12.85
C PRO A 153 -5.35 8.82 12.07
N GLY A 154 -4.13 8.88 12.61
CA GLY A 154 -2.96 9.51 11.99
C GLY A 154 -1.66 8.95 12.58
N ALA A 155 -0.52 9.52 12.20
CA ALA A 155 0.75 9.18 12.83
C ALA A 155 0.87 9.84 14.21
N ILE A 156 1.67 9.25 15.09
CA ILE A 156 1.90 9.76 16.44
C ILE A 156 2.69 11.07 16.38
N ASN A 157 2.12 12.11 16.98
CA ASN A 157 2.77 13.37 17.30
C ASN A 157 2.99 13.44 18.82
N ALA A 158 4.02 12.74 19.30
CA ALA A 158 4.26 12.57 20.71
C ALA A 158 4.68 13.90 21.38
N PRO A 159 4.07 14.30 22.51
CA PRO A 159 4.61 15.37 23.33
C PRO A 159 5.86 14.91 24.09
N LEU A 160 6.52 15.85 24.75
CA LEU A 160 7.48 15.52 25.79
C LEU A 160 6.75 14.79 26.93
N TYR A 161 7.40 13.78 27.48
CA TYR A 161 6.93 13.09 28.68
C TYR A 161 7.83 13.49 29.84
N ASN A 162 7.27 14.18 30.84
CA ASN A 162 8.03 14.77 31.95
C ASN A 162 9.22 15.63 31.48
N GLY A 163 9.05 16.39 30.39
CA GLY A 163 10.12 17.24 29.84
C GLY A 163 11.15 16.50 28.97
N VAL A 164 11.05 15.17 28.83
CA VAL A 164 11.97 14.36 28.04
C VAL A 164 11.32 13.89 26.73
N ASP A 165 12.09 13.94 25.64
CA ASP A 165 11.64 13.42 24.35
C ASP A 165 11.67 11.89 24.34
N THR A 166 10.55 11.29 23.96
CA THR A 166 10.42 9.83 23.84
C THR A 166 10.71 9.33 22.43
N TYR A 167 10.69 10.22 21.43
CA TYR A 167 10.95 9.88 20.05
C TYR A 167 12.38 9.37 19.86
N MET A 168 12.53 8.34 19.04
CA MET A 168 13.80 7.66 18.79
C MET A 168 14.20 7.71 17.30
N GLY A 169 13.43 8.43 16.48
CA GLY A 169 13.66 8.54 15.05
C GLY A 169 12.65 7.75 14.22
N VAL A 170 12.86 7.83 12.91
CA VAL A 170 12.02 7.22 11.87
C VAL A 170 12.87 6.33 10.97
N LYS A 171 12.28 5.25 10.48
CA LYS A 171 12.80 4.47 9.34
C LYS A 171 11.74 4.34 8.28
N ILE A 172 12.20 4.24 7.04
CA ILE A 172 11.37 4.11 5.85
C ILE A 172 11.84 2.87 5.09
N TYR A 173 10.88 2.04 4.71
CA TYR A 173 11.10 0.86 3.89
C TYR A 173 10.34 1.05 2.57
N PRO A 174 11.01 1.55 1.51
CA PRO A 174 10.36 1.88 0.25
C PRO A 174 10.10 0.66 -0.63
N ASP A 175 10.76 -0.46 -0.34
CA ASP A 175 10.68 -1.69 -1.12
C ASP A 175 9.72 -2.69 -0.48
N GLY A 176 9.01 -3.43 -1.34
CA GLY A 176 8.06 -4.46 -0.90
C GLY A 176 6.71 -3.88 -0.42
N PRO A 177 5.79 -4.75 0.03
CA PRO A 177 4.47 -4.36 0.50
C PRO A 177 4.52 -3.63 1.85
N TYR A 178 3.39 -3.05 2.27
CA TYR A 178 3.25 -2.53 3.63
C TYR A 178 3.43 -3.65 4.68
N ASP A 179 4.52 -3.59 5.45
CA ASP A 179 4.94 -4.65 6.38
C ASP A 179 5.45 -4.09 7.72
N PRO A 180 4.56 -3.95 8.73
CA PRO A 180 4.92 -3.50 10.07
C PRO A 180 5.90 -4.41 10.82
N SER A 181 6.13 -5.66 10.38
CA SER A 181 7.13 -6.53 11.02
C SER A 181 8.55 -5.98 10.89
N GLN A 182 8.82 -5.19 9.84
CA GLN A 182 10.09 -4.49 9.65
C GLN A 182 10.29 -3.41 10.73
N CYS A 183 9.21 -2.73 11.14
CA CYS A 183 9.23 -1.78 12.26
C CYS A 183 9.55 -2.50 13.58
N ALA A 184 8.91 -3.64 13.84
CA ALA A 184 9.18 -4.42 15.05
C ALA A 184 10.64 -4.89 15.13
N ALA A 185 11.17 -5.44 14.03
CA ALA A 185 12.57 -5.86 13.94
C ALA A 185 13.53 -4.68 14.18
N ALA A 186 13.23 -3.51 13.61
CA ALA A 186 14.04 -2.31 13.82
C ALA A 186 13.97 -1.78 15.25
N CYS A 187 12.79 -1.80 15.88
CA CYS A 187 12.58 -1.38 17.26
C CYS A 187 13.39 -2.28 18.23
N GLN A 188 13.34 -3.59 18.03
CA GLN A 188 14.14 -4.56 18.81
C GLN A 188 15.64 -4.39 18.58
N ALA A 189 16.06 -4.22 17.32
CA ALA A 189 17.46 -3.99 16.98
C ALA A 189 18.01 -2.69 17.59
N GLN A 190 17.20 -1.62 17.61
CA GLN A 190 17.56 -0.35 18.22
C GLN A 190 17.75 -0.50 19.74
N THR A 191 16.84 -1.20 20.41
CA THR A 191 16.95 -1.51 21.85
C THR A 191 18.22 -2.30 22.15
N ALA A 192 18.48 -3.36 21.39
CA ALA A 192 19.67 -4.19 21.56
C ALA A 192 20.97 -3.41 21.30
N TYR A 193 20.97 -2.50 20.31
CA TYR A 193 22.09 -1.61 20.06
C TYR A 193 22.32 -0.66 21.25
N ASN A 194 21.28 0.04 21.70
CA ASN A 194 21.38 1.00 22.81
C ASN A 194 21.87 0.32 24.09
N LYS A 195 21.36 -0.87 24.40
CA LYS A 195 21.81 -1.67 25.55
C LYS A 195 23.29 -2.03 25.50
N ARG A 196 23.82 -2.41 24.33
CA ARG A 196 25.25 -2.75 24.17
C ARG A 196 26.19 -1.55 24.30
N HIS A 197 25.68 -0.35 24.07
CA HIS A 197 26.46 0.90 24.10
C HIS A 197 26.16 1.75 25.34
N ALA A 198 25.42 1.22 26.31
CA ALA A 198 25.17 1.86 27.59
C ALA A 198 26.46 1.88 28.42
N THR A 199 26.82 3.04 28.97
CA THR A 199 28.04 3.21 29.78
C THR A 199 27.80 2.92 31.26
N ASP A 200 26.60 3.20 31.76
CA ASP A 200 26.16 3.07 33.15
C ASP A 200 25.06 2.01 33.32
N GLY A 201 24.79 1.23 32.27
CA GLY A 201 23.69 0.27 32.23
C GLY A 201 22.33 0.88 31.92
N ILE A 202 22.24 2.21 31.81
CA ILE A 202 21.02 2.93 31.43
C ILE A 202 21.00 3.14 29.91
N TYR A 203 19.85 2.87 29.29
CA TYR A 203 19.66 3.03 27.86
C TYR A 203 18.22 3.41 27.51
N LYS A 204 18.01 3.94 26.31
CA LYS A 204 16.67 4.23 25.78
C LYS A 204 16.14 3.02 25.01
N PRO A 205 15.24 2.19 25.55
CA PRO A 205 14.62 1.09 24.81
C PRO A 205 13.56 1.63 23.85
N CYS A 206 13.26 0.86 22.80
CA CYS A 206 12.09 1.09 21.96
C CYS A 206 10.94 0.22 22.47
N ASN A 207 9.95 0.85 23.10
CA ASN A 207 8.79 0.20 23.70
C ASN A 207 7.53 0.34 22.85
N PHE A 208 7.57 1.17 21.82
CA PHE A 208 6.45 1.40 20.94
C PHE A 208 6.92 1.83 19.57
N PHE A 209 6.22 1.37 18.53
CA PHE A 209 6.35 1.93 17.21
C PHE A 209 4.99 2.24 16.61
N ASN A 210 4.95 3.32 15.84
CA ASN A 210 3.85 3.64 14.96
C ASN A 210 4.25 3.31 13.53
N SER A 211 3.56 2.34 12.93
CA SER A 211 3.71 2.00 11.51
C SER A 211 2.60 2.64 10.70
N TYR A 212 2.94 3.28 9.59
CA TYR A 212 1.95 3.93 8.71
C TYR A 212 2.44 3.97 7.26
N ILE A 213 1.53 4.25 6.34
CA ILE A 213 1.87 4.55 4.95
C ILE A 213 1.96 6.08 4.82
N LEU A 214 3.08 6.56 4.28
CA LEU A 214 3.19 7.95 3.84
C LEU A 214 3.06 7.99 2.32
N SER A 215 2.13 8.78 1.81
CA SER A 215 1.88 8.94 0.38
C SER A 215 2.27 10.35 -0.06
N LYS A 216 2.85 10.48 -1.25
CA LYS A 216 3.13 11.76 -1.93
C LYS A 216 2.15 11.91 -3.09
N SER A 217 1.25 12.88 -3.02
CA SER A 217 0.19 13.04 -4.03
C SER A 217 -0.58 11.72 -4.28
N ASN A 218 -1.00 11.05 -3.19
CA ASN A 218 -1.64 9.73 -3.16
C ASN A 218 -0.77 8.53 -3.62
N ALA A 219 0.45 8.73 -4.11
CA ALA A 219 1.36 7.63 -4.41
C ALA A 219 2.12 7.17 -3.14
N PRO A 220 2.04 5.90 -2.73
CA PRO A 220 2.71 5.40 -1.54
C PRO A 220 4.24 5.48 -1.66
N LEU A 221 4.91 5.86 -0.57
CA LEU A 221 6.39 5.94 -0.48
C LEU A 221 7.02 4.77 0.26
N GLY A 222 6.22 3.92 0.91
CA GLY A 222 6.68 2.74 1.63
C GLY A 222 6.08 2.58 3.02
N THR A 223 6.58 1.60 3.76
CA THR A 223 6.28 1.43 5.19
C THR A 223 7.11 2.43 6.01
N TYR A 224 6.44 3.35 6.70
CA TYR A 224 7.07 4.26 7.64
C TYR A 224 6.96 3.72 9.06
N CYS A 225 8.03 3.85 9.83
CA CYS A 225 8.13 3.39 11.21
C CYS A 225 8.66 4.51 12.09
N SER A 226 7.84 5.09 12.96
CA SER A 226 8.27 6.02 14.01
C SER A 226 8.44 5.27 15.33
N PHE A 227 9.58 5.44 16.00
CA PHE A 227 9.95 4.69 17.20
C PHE A 227 9.90 5.57 18.45
N TYR A 228 9.46 5.00 19.57
CA TYR A 228 9.32 5.71 20.84
C TYR A 228 9.73 4.83 22.01
N SER A 229 10.27 5.47 23.05
CA SER A 229 10.68 4.79 24.29
C SER A 229 9.54 4.47 25.24
N ARG A 230 8.32 4.89 24.91
CA ARG A 230 7.08 4.53 25.61
C ARG A 230 5.92 4.47 24.63
N SER A 231 4.87 3.76 25.02
CA SER A 231 3.60 3.74 24.30
C SER A 231 2.90 5.09 24.31
N TRP A 232 2.23 5.38 23.20
CA TRP A 232 1.37 6.55 23.02
C TRP A 232 -0.03 6.11 22.60
N GLY A 233 -1.06 6.70 23.21
CA GLY A 233 -2.45 6.45 22.88
C GLY A 233 -2.93 7.16 21.61
N GLU A 234 -4.14 6.84 21.17
CA GLU A 234 -4.75 7.39 19.95
C GLU A 234 -4.94 8.90 19.99
N GLU A 235 -5.06 9.50 21.16
CA GLU A 235 -5.20 10.93 21.37
C GLU A 235 -3.97 11.72 20.87
N TYR A 236 -2.83 11.05 20.69
CA TYR A 236 -1.61 11.64 20.15
C TYR A 236 -1.43 11.38 18.65
N ALA A 237 -2.30 10.59 18.02
CA ALA A 237 -2.26 10.26 16.59
C ALA A 237 -2.81 11.40 15.71
N THR A 238 -2.23 12.59 15.85
CA THR A 238 -2.72 13.84 15.25
C THR A 238 -1.94 14.28 14.02
N ASN A 239 -0.91 13.54 13.61
CA ASN A 239 -0.16 13.84 12.39
C ASN A 239 -0.83 13.16 11.18
N PHE A 240 -1.67 13.91 10.47
CA PHE A 240 -2.34 13.46 9.24
C PHE A 240 -1.50 13.71 7.97
N GLY A 241 -0.24 14.12 8.11
CA GLY A 241 0.61 14.56 7.02
C GLY A 241 0.68 16.08 6.88
N GLN A 242 1.33 16.55 5.81
CA GLN A 242 1.74 17.94 5.66
C GLN A 242 1.77 18.38 4.19
N TRP A 243 1.68 19.69 3.97
CA TRP A 243 2.00 20.28 2.67
C TRP A 243 3.48 20.67 2.64
N ARG A 244 4.14 20.40 1.52
CA ARG A 244 5.43 20.98 1.16
C ARG A 244 5.28 21.60 -0.22
N ASP A 245 5.27 22.93 -0.28
CA ASP A 245 4.87 23.69 -1.46
C ASP A 245 3.48 23.22 -1.96
N SER A 246 3.36 22.85 -3.23
CA SER A 246 2.13 22.32 -3.83
C SER A 246 1.97 20.81 -3.69
N VAL A 247 2.88 20.13 -2.99
CA VAL A 247 2.86 18.66 -2.84
C VAL A 247 2.33 18.30 -1.46
N ARG A 248 1.23 17.55 -1.46
CA ARG A 248 0.67 16.95 -0.25
C ARG A 248 1.38 15.64 0.07
N TYR A 249 1.76 15.50 1.34
CA TYR A 249 2.15 14.23 1.95
C TYR A 249 1.05 13.83 2.93
N ASP A 250 0.47 12.65 2.76
CA ASP A 250 -0.63 12.15 3.59
C ASP A 250 -0.22 10.92 4.37
N VAL A 251 -0.73 10.81 5.59
CA VAL A 251 -0.60 9.61 6.41
C VAL A 251 -1.88 8.79 6.30
N SER A 252 -1.74 7.50 5.97
CA SER A 252 -2.82 6.52 5.98
C SER A 252 -2.38 5.21 6.64
N ASP A 253 -3.32 4.30 6.87
CA ASP A 253 -3.06 2.95 7.41
C ASP A 253 -2.11 2.98 8.62
N SER A 254 -2.42 3.86 9.58
CA SER A 254 -1.59 4.08 10.76
C SER A 254 -1.99 3.11 11.88
N TYR A 255 -0.99 2.45 12.46
CA TYR A 255 -1.17 1.49 13.53
C TYR A 255 -0.10 1.66 14.61
N GLY A 256 -0.52 1.55 15.87
CA GLY A 256 0.34 1.52 17.05
C GLY A 256 0.62 0.10 17.51
N TYR A 257 1.87 -0.15 17.91
CA TYR A 257 2.33 -1.43 18.45
C TYR A 257 3.16 -1.19 19.70
N SER A 258 2.71 -1.71 20.83
CA SER A 258 3.43 -1.63 22.10
C SER A 258 4.19 -2.93 22.34
N LEU A 259 5.38 -2.85 22.93
CA LEU A 259 6.13 -4.02 23.36
C LEU A 259 5.30 -4.74 24.44
N GLU A 260 5.10 -6.05 24.31
CA GLU A 260 4.24 -6.82 25.24
C GLU A 260 4.75 -6.76 26.68
N VAL A 261 6.08 -6.82 26.84
CA VAL A 261 6.76 -6.64 28.12
C VAL A 261 7.64 -5.40 27.98
N PRO A 262 7.26 -4.26 28.58
CA PRO A 262 8.04 -3.04 28.53
C PRO A 262 9.48 -3.26 29.03
N ASP A 263 10.45 -2.71 28.30
CA ASP A 263 11.83 -2.60 28.74
C ASP A 263 12.00 -1.24 29.45
N TYR A 264 12.55 -1.26 30.65
CA TYR A 264 12.76 -0.08 31.49
C TYR A 264 14.14 0.55 31.31
N GLY A 265 14.92 0.11 30.33
CA GLY A 265 16.18 0.77 29.99
C GLY A 265 17.25 0.64 31.06
N GLY A 266 17.25 -0.46 31.81
CA GLY A 266 18.15 -0.68 32.95
C GLY A 266 17.70 -0.04 34.26
N GLN A 267 16.51 0.56 34.31
CA GLN A 267 15.92 1.12 35.52
C GLN A 267 15.04 0.10 36.27
N GLU A 268 14.81 0.32 37.58
CA GLU A 268 13.98 -0.56 38.44
C GLU A 268 12.45 -0.41 38.20
N GLY A 269 12.03 0.33 37.17
CA GLY A 269 10.61 0.53 36.85
C GLY A 269 10.41 1.45 35.63
N PRO A 270 9.15 1.79 35.30
CA PRO A 270 8.81 2.73 34.23
C PRO A 270 9.65 4.01 34.32
N LEU A 271 9.97 4.62 33.17
CA LEU A 271 10.63 5.94 33.04
C LEU A 271 9.73 7.05 33.63
N GLU A 272 9.39 6.98 34.91
CA GLU A 272 8.75 8.03 35.68
C GLU A 272 9.87 8.73 36.44
N THR A 273 10.16 9.97 36.05
CA THR A 273 11.05 10.94 36.71
C THR A 273 12.54 10.87 36.35
N GLU A 274 12.98 11.83 35.53
CA GLU A 274 13.92 12.88 35.96
C GLU A 274 13.39 14.23 35.48
#